data_AF-A0A7X7UJW6-F1
#
_entry.id   AF-A0A7X7UJW6-F1
#
_cell.length_a   1.000
_cell.length_b   1.000
_cell.length_c   1.000
_cell.angle_alpha   90.00
_cell.angle_beta   90.00
_cell.angle_gamma   90.00
#
_symmetry.space_group_name_H-M   'P 1'
#
loop_
_entity.id
_entity.type
_entity.pdbx_description
1 polymer ?
#
loop_
_entity_poly.entity_id
_entity_poly.type
_entity_poly.pdbx_seq_one_letter_code
_entity_poly.pdbx_strand_id
1 'polypeptide(L)' 'MNLGSLKLPNRAVLLAPLEDITDLSYRLICRKMGADMVFTEFISSDGLVRDADKSIKKMGVMDKIQAFF' A
#
# COMPACT_ATOMS: atom_id res chain seq x y z
N MET A 1 -1.55 12.16 14.11
CA MET A 1 -2.96 11.73 13.87
C MET A 1 -3.09 10.30 14.35
N ASN A 2 -4.22 9.89 14.94
CA ASN A 2 -4.39 8.52 15.44
C ASN A 2 -5.47 7.78 14.61
N LEU A 3 -5.16 6.57 14.16
CA LEU A 3 -6.08 5.66 13.45
C LEU A 3 -6.17 4.36 14.26
N GLY A 4 -7.15 4.27 15.16
CA GLY A 4 -7.20 3.17 16.13
C GLY A 4 -5.94 3.14 16.99
N SER A 5 -5.20 2.02 16.95
CA SER A 5 -3.92 1.85 17.64
C SER A 5 -2.72 2.44 16.89
N LEU A 6 -2.87 2.78 15.60
CA LEU A 6 -1.80 3.34 14.78
C LEU A 6 -1.62 4.84 15.07
N LYS A 7 -0.39 5.23 15.42
CA LYS A 7 0.00 6.64 15.62
C LYS A 7 0.80 7.13 14.42
N LEU A 8 0.26 8.11 13.71
CA LEU A 8 0.94 8.76 12.59
C LEU A 8 1.61 10.07 13.03
N PRO A 9 2.76 10.42 12.45
CA PRO A 9 3.45 11.67 12.75
C PRO A 9 2.61 12.90 12.40
N ASN A 10 3.05 14.05 12.88
CA ASN A 10 2.41 15.31 12.52
C ASN A 10 2.67 15.61 11.03
N ARG A 11 1.61 15.92 10.26
CA ARG A 11 1.65 16.09 8.79
C ARG A 11 2.18 14.86 8.05
N ALA A 12 1.68 13.67 8.41
CA ALA A 12 2.07 12.42 7.77
C ALA A 12 1.80 12.43 6.24
N VAL A 13 2.74 11.89 5.48
CA VAL A 13 2.64 11.69 4.03
C VAL A 13 2.17 10.27 3.76
N LEU A 14 0.95 10.14 3.27
CA LEU A 14 0.34 8.87 2.93
C LEU A 14 0.21 8.78 1.41
N LEU A 15 0.81 7.75 0.79
CA LEU A 15 0.65 7.54 -0.64
C LEU A 15 -0.77 7.06 -0.94
N ALA A 16 -1.49 7.71 -1.86
CA ALA A 16 -2.83 7.31 -2.25
C ALA A 16 -2.84 5.96 -3.00
N PRO A 17 -3.82 5.07 -2.78
CA PRO A 17 -4.01 3.86 -3.59
C PRO A 17 -4.60 4.25 -4.95
N LEU A 18 -3.82 4.11 -6.02
CA LEU A 18 -4.24 4.47 -7.37
C LEU A 18 -4.10 3.24 -8.28
N GLU A 19 -5.15 2.92 -9.02
CA GLU A 19 -5.18 1.77 -9.93
C GLU A 19 -4.10 1.90 -11.02
N ASP A 20 -3.32 0.83 -11.22
CA ASP A 20 -2.24 0.74 -12.22
C ASP A 20 -1.14 1.82 -12.09
N ILE A 21 -1.11 2.56 -10.97
CA ILE A 21 -0.10 3.57 -10.65
C ILE A 21 0.70 3.18 -9.41
N THR A 22 0.05 2.86 -8.30
CA THR A 22 0.74 2.53 -7.04
C THR A 22 1.05 1.04 -6.91
N ASP A 23 1.74 0.52 -7.92
CA ASP A 23 2.24 -0.86 -7.95
C ASP A 23 3.32 -1.10 -6.88
N LEU A 24 3.88 -2.31 -6.82
CA LEU A 24 4.91 -2.63 -5.83
C LEU A 24 6.17 -1.75 -5.94
N SER A 25 6.65 -1.50 -7.15
CA SER A 25 7.88 -0.73 -7.40
C SER A 25 7.71 0.73 -6.99
N TYR A 26 6.58 1.33 -7.36
CA TYR A 26 6.24 2.71 -7.02
C TYR A 26 6.16 2.91 -5.51
N ARG A 27 5.47 1.99 -4.81
CA ARG A 27 5.36 2.02 -3.34
C ARG A 27 6.71 1.95 -2.65
N LEU A 28 7.61 1.09 -3.14
CA LEU A 28 8.96 0.97 -2.60
C LEU A 28 9.75 2.28 -2.73
N ILE A 29 9.65 2.95 -3.87
CA ILE A 29 10.30 4.23 -4.10
C ILE A 29 9.72 5.28 -3.14
N CYS A 30 8.40 5.40 -3.06
CA CYS A 30 7.76 6.37 -2.16
C CYS A 30 8.10 6.14 -0.68
N ARG A 31 8.17 4.88 -0.21
CA ARG A 31 8.63 4.59 1.16
C ARG A 31 10.08 5.00 1.37
N LYS A 32 10.97 4.70 0.41
CA LYS A 32 12.38 5.12 0.49
C LYS A 32 12.53 6.64 0.49
N MET A 33 11.59 7.36 -0.13
CA MET A 33 11.55 8.83 -0.17
C MET A 33 10.88 9.47 1.05
N GLY A 34 10.43 8.68 2.04
CA GLY A 34 9.89 9.20 3.30
C GLY A 34 8.37 9.24 3.40
N ALA A 35 7.63 8.49 2.57
CA ALA A 35 6.20 8.27 2.83
C ALA A 35 6.02 7.47 4.13
N ASP A 36 5.22 7.99 5.06
CA ASP A 36 4.92 7.38 6.35
C ASP A 36 4.00 6.16 6.22
N MET A 37 3.16 6.13 5.18
CA MET A 37 2.30 5.01 4.85
C MET A 37 2.18 4.83 3.33
N VAL A 38 2.10 3.58 2.87
CA VAL A 38 1.71 3.22 1.51
C VAL A 38 0.66 2.13 1.57
N PHE A 39 -0.24 2.13 0.60
CA PHE A 39 -1.24 1.10 0.37
C PHE A 39 -0.94 0.41 -0.95
N THR A 40 -1.46 -0.81 -1.15
CA THR A 40 -1.50 -1.40 -2.49
C THR A 40 -2.29 -0.50 -3.44
N GLU A 41 -2.09 -0.68 -4.74
CA GLU A 41 -3.02 -0.14 -5.75
C GLU A 41 -4.46 -0.58 -5.49
N PHE A 42 -5.42 0.10 -6.13
CA PHE A 42 -6.82 -0.31 -6.03
C PHE A 42 -7.03 -1.71 -6.60
N ILE A 43 -7.72 -2.54 -5.82
CA ILE A 43 -7.99 -3.94 -6.13
C ILE A 43 -9.50 -4.16 -6.17
N SER A 44 -9.97 -4.84 -7.20
CA SER A 44 -11.37 -5.26 -7.30
C SER A 44 -11.70 -6.32 -6.26
N SER A 45 -12.69 -6.03 -5.40
CA SER A 45 -13.21 -7.01 -4.42
C SER A 45 -13.81 -8.24 -5.11
N ASP A 46 -14.63 -8.07 -6.15
CA ASP A 46 -15.20 -9.19 -6.91
C ASP A 46 -14.11 -10.01 -7.62
N GLY A 47 -13.07 -9.32 -8.11
CA GLY A 47 -11.90 -9.97 -8.67
C GLY A 47 -11.09 -10.79 -7.64
N LEU A 48 -11.04 -10.37 -6.38
CA LEU A 48 -10.43 -11.16 -5.30
C LEU A 48 -11.27 -12.39 -4.93
N VAL A 49 -12.59 -12.22 -4.81
CA VAL A 49 -13.51 -13.33 -4.48
C VAL A 49 -13.53 -14.41 -5.56
N ARG A 50 -13.20 -14.05 -6.81
CA ARG A 50 -13.15 -14.95 -7.96
C ARG A 50 -11.74 -15.41 -8.33
N ASP A 51 -10.76 -15.20 -7.46
CA ASP A 51 -9.34 -15.56 -7.68
C ASP A 51 -8.77 -15.04 -9.01
N ALA A 52 -9.18 -13.84 -9.45
CA ALA A 52 -8.69 -13.27 -10.68
C ALA A 52 -7.20 -12.92 -10.55
N ASP A 53 -6.37 -13.48 -11.43
CA ASP A 53 -4.91 -13.34 -11.41
C ASP A 53 -4.44 -11.88 -11.26
N LYS A 54 -5.09 -10.95 -11.95
CA LYS A 54 -4.77 -9.52 -11.85
C LYS A 54 -4.97 -9.01 -10.42
N SER A 55 -6.09 -9.31 -9.79
CA SER A 55 -6.41 -8.86 -8.43
C SER A 55 -5.45 -9.46 -7.40
N ILE A 56 -5.12 -10.75 -7.54
CA ILE A 56 -4.14 -11.42 -6.67
C ILE A 56 -2.77 -10.78 -6.81
N LYS A 57 -2.32 -10.51 -8.04
CA LYS A 57 -1.02 -9.87 -8.29
C LYS A 57 -0.90 -8.49 -7.64
N LYS A 58 -1.97 -7.71 -7.64
CA LYS A 58 -2.03 -6.37 -7.01
C LYS A 58 -1.85 -6.40 -5.49
N MET A 59 -2.17 -7.53 -4.83
CA MET A 59 -1.97 -7.71 -3.37
C MET A 59 -0.50 -7.88 -2.95
N GLY A 60 0.43 -8.05 -3.89
CA GLY A 60 1.82 -8.35 -3.58
C GLY A 60 2.44 -7.36 -2.59
N VAL A 61 2.97 -7.87 -1.48
CA VAL A 61 3.74 -7.11 -0.49
C VAL A 61 5.10 -7.77 -0.31
N MET A 62 6.12 -6.98 0.05
CA MET A 62 7.44 -7.51 0.42
C MET A 62 7.60 -7.45 1.93
N ASP A 63 8.18 -8.49 2.52
CA ASP A 63 8.45 -8.58 3.98
C ASP A 63 9.23 -7.37 4.51
N LYS A 64 10.10 -6.77 3.68
CA LYS A 64 10.89 -5.58 4.05
C LYS A 64 10.05 -4.31 4.25
N ILE A 65 8.83 -4.24 3.73
CA ILE A 65 7.91 -3.11 3.98
C ILE A 65 7.21 -3.25 5.34
N GLN A 66 7.04 -4.48 5.85
CA GLN A 66 6.41 -4.71 7.16
C GLN A 66 7.34 -4.38 8.35
N ALA A 67 8.65 -4.39 8.14
CA ALA A 67 9.64 -4.30 9.23
C ALA A 67 9.86 -2.91 9.85
N PHE A 68 9.14 -1.87 9.40
CA PHE A 68 9.32 -0.48 9.87
C PHE A 68 8.00 0.21 10.25
N PHE A 69 6.97 -0.56 10.59
CA PHE A 69 5.82 -0.06 11.36
C PHE A 69 6.19 0.09 12.84
#